data_AF-Q2YKU3-F1
#
_entry.id   AF-Q2YKU3-F1
#
_cell.length_a   1.000
_cell.length_b   1.000
_cell.length_c   1.000
_cell.angle_alpha   90.00
_cell.angle_beta   90.00
_cell.angle_gamma   90.00
#
_symmetry.space_group_name_H-M   'P 1'
#
loop_
_entity.id
_entity.type
_entity.pdbx_description
1 polymer ?
#
loop_
_entity_poly.entity_id
_entity_poly.type
_entity_poly.pdbx_seq_one_letter_code
_entity_poly.pdbx_strand_id
1 'polypeptide(L)'
;MHQGASGGQSGTIQARNPSEGGKRKLRKNAAAEAGNARSAPDSGRPKTQNEAEAKGSPGQRKRARRRHRGKASRGTEAASAKPPAAEAAHAEARPCGKISNRHRRARKKKQQACQQNVQPAHVAESAAKAAHHTPRTENHAPAPQAKRKAGTPQPARHAHGEAPLYAALDLGTNNCRLLVASPTRPGQFRVVDAFSRIVRLGEGLSTTGALSDNAMHRAVEALKICRDKLAGKKIRRSRLIATEACRSAANGEEFLARVREETGLELEIVDRQTEARLAVSGCGTLVTPDTDAVVLFDIGGGSSEIALIDVSQRRSPRLTEHITAWTSLPVGVVTLAERFGGRNVTEESFGAMVDHVTELLSRFAERNCLGPLAASPRFHLLGTSGTVTTLAGIHLGLERYDRRRVDGMWMGADDVTQMTNRLLSWDFEARVANPCIGADRADLVLAGCAILDAIRKVWPSEKLLVADRGLREGILTELMSRDGAWRHNRASGARNRH
;
A
#
# COMPACT_ATOMS: atom_id res chain seq x y z
N MET A 1 -75.16 -15.75 -35.25
CA MET A 1 -74.64 -14.84 -36.30
C MET A 1 -73.18 -15.22 -36.59
N HIS A 2 -72.59 -14.67 -37.65
CA HIS A 2 -71.28 -15.06 -38.24
C HIS A 2 -70.15 -15.18 -37.19
N GLN A 3 -69.39 -16.30 -37.14
CA GLN A 3 -68.24 -16.68 -38.00
C GLN A 3 -67.02 -15.74 -37.84
N GLY A 4 -65.79 -16.24 -37.66
CA GLY A 4 -65.38 -17.64 -37.49
C GLY A 4 -63.86 -17.84 -37.40
N ALA A 5 -63.45 -19.13 -37.34
CA ALA A 5 -62.14 -19.75 -37.66
C ALA A 5 -60.82 -19.03 -37.21
N SER A 6 -59.95 -19.52 -36.31
CA SER A 6 -59.39 -20.86 -35.96
C SER A 6 -57.99 -21.16 -36.53
N GLY A 7 -56.99 -21.26 -35.64
CA GLY A 7 -55.74 -22.03 -35.83
C GLY A 7 -54.66 -21.42 -36.76
N GLY A 8 -53.37 -21.80 -36.63
CA GLY A 8 -52.74 -22.59 -35.57
C GLY A 8 -51.32 -23.08 -35.91
N GLN A 9 -50.46 -23.20 -34.88
CA GLN A 9 -49.17 -23.90 -34.82
C GLN A 9 -47.95 -23.42 -35.68
N SER A 10 -46.78 -23.48 -35.03
CA SER A 10 -45.46 -23.98 -35.48
C SER A 10 -44.91 -23.66 -36.89
N GLY A 11 -43.72 -23.06 -36.93
CA GLY A 11 -42.90 -22.97 -38.16
C GLY A 11 -41.42 -22.68 -37.89
N THR A 12 -40.56 -23.70 -37.94
CA THR A 12 -39.10 -23.58 -37.80
C THR A 12 -38.47 -23.00 -39.07
N ILE A 13 -37.54 -22.04 -38.95
CA ILE A 13 -36.71 -21.60 -40.09
C ILE A 13 -35.25 -22.00 -39.88
N GLN A 14 -34.78 -22.93 -40.72
CA GLN A 14 -33.39 -22.99 -41.17
C GLN A 14 -33.34 -22.52 -42.62
N ALA A 15 -32.23 -21.89 -43.05
CA ALA A 15 -31.30 -22.49 -44.03
C ALA A 15 -30.39 -21.47 -44.75
N ARG A 16 -29.27 -22.00 -45.28
CA ARG A 16 -28.49 -21.56 -46.47
C ARG A 16 -27.60 -20.31 -46.39
N ASN A 17 -26.29 -20.58 -46.53
CA ASN A 17 -25.33 -19.73 -47.25
C ASN A 17 -25.71 -19.66 -48.75
N PRO A 18 -25.12 -18.72 -49.52
CA PRO A 18 -24.04 -19.16 -50.41
C PRO A 18 -22.79 -18.25 -50.35
N SER A 19 -21.95 -18.28 -51.39
CA SER A 19 -20.50 -17.99 -51.37
C SER A 19 -20.05 -16.89 -52.36
N GLU A 20 -18.73 -16.76 -52.51
CA GLU A 20 -17.99 -15.88 -53.46
C GLU A 20 -17.91 -14.39 -53.08
N GLY A 21 -16.85 -13.64 -53.44
CA GLY A 21 -15.57 -14.03 -54.04
C GLY A 21 -14.73 -12.81 -54.48
N GLY A 22 -13.41 -12.80 -54.27
CA GLY A 22 -12.58 -11.66 -54.72
C GLY A 22 -11.07 -11.77 -54.45
N LYS A 23 -10.25 -11.73 -55.52
CA LYS A 23 -8.77 -11.66 -55.47
C LYS A 23 -8.27 -10.43 -56.24
N ARG A 24 -7.51 -9.53 -55.60
CA ARG A 24 -6.56 -8.58 -56.23
C ARG A 24 -5.32 -8.46 -55.32
N LYS A 25 -4.16 -9.02 -55.70
CA LYS A 25 -3.15 -8.52 -56.65
C LYS A 25 -2.27 -7.38 -56.06
N LEU A 26 -1.10 -7.76 -55.51
CA LEU A 26 0.08 -6.90 -55.43
C LEU A 26 1.02 -7.12 -56.64
N ARG A 27 1.70 -6.06 -57.08
CA ARG A 27 2.89 -6.01 -57.97
C ARG A 27 3.63 -4.69 -57.68
N LYS A 28 4.97 -4.67 -57.53
CA LYS A 28 6.00 -4.39 -58.57
C LYS A 28 5.82 -3.03 -59.26
N ASN A 29 6.83 -2.17 -59.48
CA ASN A 29 8.31 -2.16 -59.34
C ASN A 29 8.76 -0.67 -59.12
N ALA A 30 9.85 -0.26 -58.46
CA ALA A 30 11.32 -0.46 -58.64
C ALA A 30 12.01 0.52 -59.64
N ALA A 31 13.25 0.95 -59.32
CA ALA A 31 14.17 1.85 -60.09
C ALA A 31 13.75 3.35 -60.20
N ALA A 32 14.64 4.34 -60.49
CA ALA A 32 16.09 4.54 -60.24
C ALA A 32 16.52 5.98 -60.64
N GLU A 33 17.79 6.32 -60.35
CA GLU A 33 18.61 7.44 -60.90
C GLU A 33 18.37 8.88 -60.38
N ALA A 34 19.26 9.87 -60.61
CA ALA A 34 20.72 9.97 -60.33
C ALA A 34 21.27 11.42 -60.56
N GLY A 35 22.36 11.80 -59.86
CA GLY A 35 23.19 12.99 -60.15
C GLY A 35 22.63 14.37 -59.75
N ASN A 36 23.42 15.47 -59.68
CA ASN A 36 24.89 15.60 -59.72
C ASN A 36 25.39 16.99 -59.21
N ALA A 37 26.47 17.05 -58.41
CA ALA A 37 27.41 18.17 -58.12
C ALA A 37 26.86 19.56 -57.65
N ARG A 38 27.59 20.47 -56.97
CA ARG A 38 29.03 20.86 -57.02
C ARG A 38 29.57 21.53 -55.72
N SER A 39 30.91 21.52 -55.60
CA SER A 39 31.82 22.54 -54.98
C SER A 39 31.74 22.94 -53.49
N ALA A 40 32.92 22.86 -52.86
CA ALA A 40 33.39 23.56 -51.64
C ALA A 40 34.44 24.65 -52.07
N PRO A 41 35.34 25.28 -51.23
CA PRO A 41 35.63 25.07 -49.80
C PRO A 41 36.05 26.31 -48.92
N ASP A 42 36.39 26.00 -47.65
CA ASP A 42 37.52 26.50 -46.81
C ASP A 42 37.49 27.82 -45.97
N SER A 43 38.13 27.70 -44.78
CA SER A 43 38.66 28.73 -43.85
C SER A 43 37.68 29.69 -43.11
N GLY A 44 37.94 30.16 -41.88
CA GLY A 44 39.07 29.94 -40.95
C GLY A 44 38.82 30.52 -39.53
N ARG A 45 39.81 30.42 -38.61
CA ARG A 45 39.77 30.88 -37.18
C ARG A 45 41.00 31.76 -36.90
N PRO A 46 40.94 32.86 -36.09
CA PRO A 46 41.18 32.86 -34.63
C PRO A 46 40.17 33.77 -33.85
N LYS A 47 39.95 33.78 -32.52
CA LYS A 47 40.76 33.67 -31.26
C LYS A 47 41.43 35.00 -30.75
N THR A 48 40.82 35.66 -29.75
CA THR A 48 41.36 36.39 -28.55
C THR A 48 40.13 36.84 -27.70
N GLN A 49 40.07 36.91 -26.35
CA GLN A 49 40.87 37.60 -25.30
C GLN A 49 40.76 39.15 -25.37
N ASN A 50 40.62 39.91 -24.27
CA ASN A 50 40.65 39.62 -22.81
C ASN A 50 39.97 40.77 -21.99
N GLU A 51 39.62 40.53 -20.70
CA GLU A 51 39.59 41.50 -19.57
C GLU A 51 38.73 42.81 -19.67
N ALA A 52 38.61 43.69 -18.66
CA ALA A 52 38.29 43.54 -17.22
C ALA A 52 37.93 44.93 -16.59
N GLU A 53 37.29 44.95 -15.40
CA GLU A 53 37.14 46.11 -14.47
C GLU A 53 36.36 47.38 -14.95
N ALA A 54 35.94 48.36 -14.11
CA ALA A 54 35.40 48.36 -12.73
C ALA A 54 34.81 49.76 -12.35
N LYS A 55 34.16 49.87 -11.17
CA LYS A 55 33.81 51.09 -10.37
C LYS A 55 32.67 52.01 -10.87
N GLY A 56 31.97 52.66 -9.90
CA GLY A 56 31.27 53.94 -10.11
C GLY A 56 29.86 54.08 -9.50
N SER A 57 29.70 54.86 -8.43
CA SER A 57 28.41 55.32 -7.87
C SER A 57 28.48 56.86 -7.68
N PRO A 58 27.46 57.57 -7.13
CA PRO A 58 26.00 57.42 -7.17
C PRO A 58 25.32 58.71 -7.72
N GLY A 59 23.98 58.83 -7.70
CA GLY A 59 23.29 60.10 -8.02
C GLY A 59 21.87 60.26 -7.46
N GLN A 60 21.63 61.30 -6.64
CA GLN A 60 20.29 61.68 -6.17
C GLN A 60 19.63 62.71 -7.10
N ARG A 61 18.29 62.70 -7.23
CA ARG A 61 17.49 63.90 -7.58
C ARG A 61 16.11 63.89 -6.90
N LYS A 62 15.77 65.01 -6.24
CA LYS A 62 14.47 65.26 -5.60
C LYS A 62 13.52 65.99 -6.56
N ARG A 63 12.20 65.78 -6.43
CA ARG A 63 11.17 66.81 -6.67
C ARG A 63 9.86 66.47 -5.96
N ALA A 64 9.08 67.49 -5.58
CA ALA A 64 7.83 67.35 -4.82
C ALA A 64 6.91 68.57 -5.00
N ARG A 65 5.59 68.38 -4.86
CA ARG A 65 4.50 69.36 -4.57
C ARG A 65 3.26 68.55 -4.15
N ARG A 66 2.67 68.78 -2.97
CA ARG A 66 1.55 69.70 -2.63
C ARG A 66 0.21 69.38 -3.33
N ARG A 67 -1.00 69.57 -2.76
CA ARG A 67 -1.58 69.55 -1.38
C ARG A 67 -3.02 70.12 -1.47
N HIS A 68 -4.00 69.58 -0.73
CA HIS A 68 -5.32 70.14 -0.26
C HIS A 68 -6.44 69.07 -0.40
N ARG A 69 -7.36 68.75 0.54
CA ARG A 69 -7.69 69.08 1.96
C ARG A 69 -8.89 70.01 2.25
N GLY A 70 -9.95 69.41 2.83
CA GLY A 70 -11.09 70.01 3.58
C GLY A 70 -12.44 69.40 3.15
N LYS A 71 -13.57 69.39 3.90
CA LYS A 71 -13.98 69.54 5.33
C LYS A 71 -15.46 69.02 5.37
N ALA A 72 -16.11 68.38 6.36
CA ALA A 72 -16.03 68.24 7.83
C ALA A 72 -17.11 69.02 8.64
N SER A 73 -18.11 68.29 9.20
CA SER A 73 -19.07 68.64 10.27
C SER A 73 -19.61 67.33 10.90
N ARG A 74 -19.58 67.06 12.23
CA ARG A 74 -20.30 67.65 13.39
C ARG A 74 -21.83 67.43 13.34
N GLY A 75 -22.56 66.97 14.37
CA GLY A 75 -22.26 66.45 15.74
C GLY A 75 -23.36 65.42 16.16
N THR A 76 -23.58 64.97 17.40
CA THR A 76 -23.02 65.29 18.75
C THR A 76 -23.31 64.12 19.75
N GLU A 77 -22.69 64.17 20.94
CA GLU A 77 -23.02 63.57 22.27
C GLU A 77 -24.39 62.88 22.51
N ALA A 78 -24.58 61.88 23.42
CA ALA A 78 -23.72 61.12 24.36
C ALA A 78 -24.43 59.74 24.68
N ALA A 79 -24.38 59.00 25.81
CA ALA A 79 -23.82 59.11 27.18
C ALA A 79 -23.62 57.71 27.84
N SER A 80 -23.36 57.64 29.16
CA SER A 80 -23.00 56.41 29.93
C SER A 80 -24.10 55.86 30.86
N ALA A 81 -24.14 54.54 31.11
CA ALA A 81 -24.64 53.94 32.38
C ALA A 81 -24.23 52.44 32.55
N LYS A 82 -23.89 52.01 33.78
CA LYS A 82 -23.68 50.61 34.24
C LYS A 82 -23.43 50.60 35.78
N PRO A 83 -23.68 49.51 36.54
CA PRO A 83 -24.86 48.64 36.62
C PRO A 83 -25.67 48.94 37.93
N PRO A 84 -26.52 48.03 38.44
CA PRO A 84 -26.19 47.40 39.74
C PRO A 84 -26.34 45.86 39.74
N ALA A 85 -26.36 45.20 40.91
CA ALA A 85 -26.08 43.76 41.09
C ALA A 85 -26.98 43.05 42.13
N ALA A 86 -26.70 41.75 42.38
CA ALA A 86 -27.37 40.79 43.29
C ALA A 86 -28.77 40.33 42.82
N GLU A 87 -29.13 39.04 42.85
CA GLU A 87 -29.12 38.14 44.02
C GLU A 87 -28.48 36.75 43.80
N ALA A 88 -28.36 35.99 44.89
CA ALA A 88 -27.93 34.60 44.93
C ALA A 88 -28.84 33.77 45.86
N ALA A 89 -29.12 32.52 45.52
CA ALA A 89 -29.90 31.60 46.34
C ALA A 89 -29.25 30.21 46.38
N HIS A 90 -29.19 29.62 47.58
CA HIS A 90 -28.67 28.27 47.81
C HIS A 90 -29.78 27.21 47.77
N ALA A 91 -29.47 26.05 47.19
CA ALA A 91 -30.00 24.73 47.56
C ALA A 91 -28.96 23.70 47.11
N GLU A 92 -28.10 23.20 48.01
CA GLU A 92 -28.35 22.07 48.92
C GLU A 92 -28.46 20.71 48.21
N ALA A 93 -28.08 19.63 48.91
CA ALA A 93 -27.80 18.33 48.33
C ALA A 93 -28.28 17.17 49.21
N ARG A 94 -28.28 15.95 48.63
CA ARG A 94 -28.56 14.62 49.24
C ARG A 94 -30.06 14.20 49.26
N PRO A 95 -30.38 12.88 49.36
CA PRO A 95 -29.64 11.73 48.78
C PRO A 95 -30.51 10.57 48.24
N CYS A 96 -29.82 9.62 47.57
CA CYS A 96 -30.10 8.18 47.53
C CYS A 96 -31.27 7.62 46.69
N GLY A 97 -30.91 6.94 45.60
CA GLY A 97 -31.64 5.80 45.02
C GLY A 97 -30.68 4.63 44.85
N LYS A 98 -31.10 3.39 45.11
CA LYS A 98 -30.26 2.17 45.10
C LYS A 98 -30.52 1.30 43.85
N ILE A 99 -29.75 0.21 43.71
CA ILE A 99 -29.79 -0.88 42.68
C ILE A 99 -28.68 -0.72 41.60
N SER A 100 -27.79 -1.69 41.36
CA SER A 100 -27.42 -2.87 42.18
C SER A 100 -26.00 -3.37 41.87
N ASN A 101 -25.36 -4.06 42.82
CA ASN A 101 -24.05 -4.68 42.63
C ASN A 101 -24.17 -6.08 41.96
N ARG A 102 -24.07 -6.14 40.63
CA ARG A 102 -23.69 -7.37 39.90
C ARG A 102 -22.55 -7.08 38.91
N HIS A 103 -21.83 -8.12 38.52
CA HIS A 103 -20.65 -8.12 37.63
C HIS A 103 -19.29 -7.59 38.16
N ARG A 104 -19.18 -6.85 39.28
CA ARG A 104 -17.85 -6.55 39.90
C ARG A 104 -17.24 -7.71 40.73
N ARG A 105 -17.57 -8.97 40.41
CA ARG A 105 -17.04 -10.21 41.02
C ARG A 105 -16.68 -11.29 39.97
N ALA A 106 -16.05 -10.90 38.86
CA ALA A 106 -15.67 -11.83 37.78
C ALA A 106 -14.24 -11.66 37.19
N ARG A 107 -13.32 -10.96 37.88
CA ARG A 107 -11.92 -10.80 37.41
C ARG A 107 -10.81 -10.83 38.48
N LYS A 108 -11.11 -11.26 39.72
CA LYS A 108 -10.13 -11.41 40.81
C LYS A 108 -9.95 -12.88 41.25
N LYS A 109 -9.71 -13.80 40.30
CA LYS A 109 -9.31 -15.20 40.60
C LYS A 109 -8.48 -15.89 39.50
N LYS A 110 -7.47 -15.20 38.94
CA LYS A 110 -6.40 -15.84 38.15
C LYS A 110 -5.02 -15.14 38.23
N GLN A 111 -4.69 -14.62 39.42
CA GLN A 111 -3.36 -14.09 39.78
C GLN A 111 -2.95 -14.63 41.17
N GLN A 112 -2.88 -15.96 41.30
CA GLN A 112 -2.33 -16.64 42.47
C GLN A 112 -2.00 -18.12 42.12
N ALA A 113 -1.17 -18.30 41.09
CA ALA A 113 -0.74 -19.62 40.59
C ALA A 113 0.57 -19.53 39.77
N CYS A 114 1.54 -18.72 40.22
CA CYS A 114 2.92 -18.72 39.69
C CYS A 114 3.86 -17.94 40.65
N GLN A 115 4.10 -18.49 41.84
CA GLN A 115 5.18 -18.05 42.74
C GLN A 115 5.75 -19.27 43.47
N GLN A 116 6.76 -19.90 42.87
CA GLN A 116 7.77 -20.71 43.56
C GLN A 116 8.98 -20.91 42.63
N ASN A 117 10.17 -20.76 43.21
CA ASN A 117 11.49 -21.18 42.73
C ASN A 117 11.95 -20.78 41.30
N VAL A 118 12.65 -19.64 41.21
CA VAL A 118 13.98 -19.59 40.58
C VAL A 118 14.88 -18.69 41.44
N GLN A 119 16.09 -19.16 41.79
CA GLN A 119 17.17 -18.32 42.33
C GLN A 119 18.18 -18.01 41.22
N PRO A 120 18.90 -16.86 41.25
CA PRO A 120 19.87 -16.50 40.22
C PRO A 120 21.15 -17.33 40.32
N ALA A 121 21.65 -17.83 39.19
CA ALA A 121 22.98 -18.42 39.07
C ALA A 121 24.01 -17.34 38.68
N HIS A 122 25.21 -17.42 39.26
CA HIS A 122 26.28 -16.42 39.09
C HIS A 122 27.11 -16.62 37.82
N VAL A 123 27.80 -15.54 37.43
CA VAL A 123 28.88 -15.53 36.42
C VAL A 123 30.11 -16.27 36.95
N ALA A 124 30.77 -17.04 36.09
CA ALA A 124 32.16 -17.48 36.26
C ALA A 124 32.82 -17.73 34.89
N GLU A 125 34.07 -17.29 34.73
CA GLU A 125 34.95 -17.62 33.60
C GLU A 125 35.78 -18.87 33.90
N SER A 126 36.23 -19.60 32.88
CA SER A 126 37.58 -20.18 32.86
C SER A 126 38.02 -20.60 31.45
N ALA A 127 39.34 -20.68 31.25
CA ALA A 127 39.98 -20.73 29.94
C ALA A 127 40.18 -22.14 29.35
N ALA A 128 40.49 -22.12 28.05
CA ALA A 128 40.79 -23.24 27.17
C ALA A 128 41.85 -24.25 27.65
N LYS A 129 41.76 -25.47 27.10
CA LYS A 129 42.93 -26.27 26.66
C LYS A 129 42.54 -27.20 25.51
N ALA A 130 43.52 -27.53 24.65
CA ALA A 130 43.35 -28.40 23.49
C ALA A 130 44.35 -29.57 23.52
N ALA A 131 43.95 -30.73 22.98
CA ALA A 131 44.83 -31.86 22.69
C ALA A 131 44.21 -32.79 21.63
N HIS A 132 45.04 -33.54 20.91
CA HIS A 132 44.64 -34.52 19.90
C HIS A 132 44.24 -35.87 20.53
N HIS A 133 43.32 -36.63 19.93
CA HIS A 133 43.69 -37.69 18.98
C HIS A 133 42.46 -38.35 18.31
N THR A 134 42.73 -39.08 17.23
CA THR A 134 41.74 -39.84 16.42
C THR A 134 41.84 -41.36 16.75
N PRO A 135 41.21 -42.29 16.00
CA PRO A 135 40.20 -43.18 16.57
C PRO A 135 40.70 -44.62 16.82
N ARG A 136 39.87 -45.45 17.46
CA ARG A 136 40.07 -46.91 17.46
C ARG A 136 38.78 -47.68 17.19
N THR A 137 38.91 -48.71 16.38
CA THR A 137 37.87 -49.66 15.96
C THR A 137 37.72 -50.81 16.95
N GLU A 138 36.53 -51.41 17.01
CA GLU A 138 36.26 -52.87 16.91
C GLU A 138 34.75 -53.12 17.17
N ASN A 139 34.00 -53.60 16.18
CA ASN A 139 33.79 -55.02 15.84
C ASN A 139 32.92 -55.80 16.84
N HIS A 140 31.61 -55.85 16.58
CA HIS A 140 30.77 -57.02 16.88
C HIS A 140 29.73 -57.20 15.76
N ALA A 141 29.51 -58.45 15.34
CA ALA A 141 28.75 -58.86 14.16
C ALA A 141 27.92 -60.13 14.48
N PRO A 142 26.89 -60.50 13.69
CA PRO A 142 25.57 -60.71 14.31
C PRO A 142 24.97 -62.12 14.21
N ALA A 143 23.89 -62.34 14.97
CA ALA A 143 23.00 -63.50 14.87
C ALA A 143 21.61 -63.10 14.29
N PRO A 144 20.85 -64.01 13.65
CA PRO A 144 19.97 -63.61 12.54
C PRO A 144 18.46 -63.75 12.81
N GLN A 145 17.63 -62.93 12.13
CA GLN A 145 16.19 -63.19 11.97
C GLN A 145 15.62 -62.83 10.58
N ALA A 146 14.75 -63.73 10.10
CA ALA A 146 13.66 -63.54 9.13
C ALA A 146 13.92 -62.77 7.80
N LYS A 147 14.11 -63.54 6.71
CA LYS A 147 13.95 -63.04 5.32
C LYS A 147 12.50 -62.59 5.07
N ARG A 148 12.23 -61.29 4.96
CA ARG A 148 10.98 -60.78 4.34
C ARG A 148 11.15 -60.72 2.82
N LYS A 149 10.14 -61.18 2.08
CA LYS A 149 10.17 -61.22 0.60
C LYS A 149 10.31 -59.81 0.02
N ALA A 150 11.04 -59.68 -1.08
CA ALA A 150 11.18 -58.43 -1.81
C ALA A 150 9.82 -57.96 -2.34
N GLY A 151 9.41 -56.75 -1.97
CA GLY A 151 8.31 -56.05 -2.61
C GLY A 151 8.78 -55.43 -3.93
N THR A 152 7.99 -55.53 -4.98
CA THR A 152 8.26 -54.90 -6.28
C THR A 152 8.52 -53.41 -6.12
N PRO A 153 9.52 -52.79 -6.77
CA PRO A 153 9.73 -51.35 -6.72
C PRO A 153 8.50 -50.62 -7.25
N GLN A 154 7.70 -50.04 -6.35
CA GLN A 154 6.56 -49.23 -6.73
C GLN A 154 7.11 -47.99 -7.46
N PRO A 155 6.68 -47.70 -8.71
CA PRO A 155 7.30 -46.65 -9.51
C PRO A 155 7.20 -45.31 -8.78
N ALA A 156 8.32 -44.57 -8.76
CA ALA A 156 8.43 -43.30 -8.05
C ALA A 156 7.27 -42.38 -8.45
N ARG A 157 6.41 -42.06 -7.47
CA ARG A 157 5.24 -41.18 -7.69
C ARG A 157 5.73 -39.89 -8.34
N HIS A 158 5.08 -39.53 -9.45
CA HIS A 158 5.49 -38.52 -10.42
C HIS A 158 6.37 -37.41 -9.85
N ALA A 159 7.52 -37.18 -10.48
CA ALA A 159 8.36 -36.03 -10.21
C ALA A 159 7.50 -34.74 -10.32
N HIS A 160 7.16 -34.16 -9.17
CA HIS A 160 6.51 -32.86 -9.11
C HIS A 160 7.52 -31.82 -9.61
N GLY A 161 7.41 -31.46 -10.89
CA GLY A 161 8.13 -30.32 -11.45
C GLY A 161 7.91 -29.09 -10.56
N GLU A 162 8.98 -28.34 -10.29
CA GLU A 162 8.99 -27.27 -9.30
C GLU A 162 7.81 -26.31 -9.51
N ALA A 163 7.01 -26.11 -8.45
CA ALA A 163 5.79 -25.31 -8.54
C ALA A 163 6.15 -23.88 -9.01
N PRO A 164 5.51 -23.36 -10.07
CA PRO A 164 6.04 -22.25 -10.85
C PRO A 164 6.09 -20.96 -10.04
N LEU A 165 7.26 -20.32 -10.06
CA LEU A 165 7.49 -19.08 -9.33
C LEU A 165 6.96 -17.87 -10.09
N TYR A 166 6.45 -16.90 -9.34
CA TYR A 166 6.02 -15.59 -9.82
C TYR A 166 6.70 -14.51 -9.00
N ALA A 167 6.89 -13.33 -9.61
CA ALA A 167 7.46 -12.17 -8.93
C ALA A 167 6.58 -10.92 -9.09
N ALA A 168 6.47 -10.16 -8.00
CA ALA A 168 5.89 -8.82 -7.98
C ALA A 168 6.87 -7.86 -7.33
N LEU A 169 7.29 -6.82 -8.06
CA LEU A 169 8.12 -5.73 -7.52
C LEU A 169 7.30 -4.44 -7.53
N ASP A 170 7.39 -3.70 -6.42
CA ASP A 170 6.77 -2.39 -6.23
C ASP A 170 7.85 -1.39 -5.81
N LEU A 171 7.94 -0.29 -6.55
CA LEU A 171 8.80 0.86 -6.28
C LEU A 171 7.92 2.09 -6.02
N GLY A 172 7.38 2.15 -4.81
CA GLY A 172 6.61 3.28 -4.30
C GLY A 172 7.49 4.39 -3.71
N THR A 173 6.85 5.51 -3.37
CA THR A 173 7.50 6.75 -2.90
C THR A 173 8.45 6.57 -1.70
N ASN A 174 8.14 5.67 -0.76
CA ASN A 174 8.98 5.42 0.42
C ASN A 174 9.81 4.12 0.33
N ASN A 175 9.31 3.10 -0.37
CA ASN A 175 9.79 1.72 -0.25
C ASN A 175 9.99 1.07 -1.63
N CYS A 176 11.10 0.34 -1.78
CA CYS A 176 11.27 -0.67 -2.82
C CYS A 176 11.02 -2.05 -2.20
N ARG A 177 10.13 -2.84 -2.81
CA ARG A 177 9.71 -4.15 -2.29
C ARG A 177 9.62 -5.18 -3.42
N LEU A 178 10.12 -6.38 -3.16
CA LEU A 178 9.98 -7.54 -4.04
C LEU A 178 9.31 -8.68 -3.26
N LEU A 179 8.41 -9.40 -3.93
CA LEU A 179 7.78 -10.62 -3.41
C LEU A 179 7.83 -11.71 -4.49
N VAL A 180 8.46 -12.84 -4.18
CA VAL A 180 8.51 -14.03 -5.03
C VAL A 180 7.70 -15.14 -4.38
N ALA A 181 6.77 -15.76 -5.11
CA ALA A 181 5.85 -16.75 -4.56
C ALA A 181 5.50 -17.89 -5.53
N SER A 182 5.10 -19.03 -4.97
CA SER A 182 4.51 -20.17 -5.67
C SER A 182 3.01 -20.26 -5.34
N PRO A 183 2.12 -20.52 -6.31
CA PRO A 183 0.72 -20.84 -6.02
C PRO A 183 0.62 -22.11 -5.15
N THR A 184 -0.46 -22.23 -4.36
CA THR A 184 -0.75 -23.40 -3.52
C THR A 184 -2.21 -23.85 -3.67
N ARG A 185 -3.08 -23.57 -2.69
CA ARG A 185 -4.53 -23.80 -2.78
C ARG A 185 -5.20 -22.70 -3.62
N PRO A 186 -6.44 -22.87 -4.12
CA PRO A 186 -7.15 -21.81 -4.83
C PRO A 186 -7.15 -20.47 -4.08
N GLY A 187 -6.72 -19.40 -4.75
CA GLY A 187 -6.57 -18.05 -4.17
C GLY A 187 -5.42 -17.90 -3.16
N GLN A 188 -4.58 -18.91 -2.98
CA GLN A 188 -3.47 -18.90 -2.02
C GLN A 188 -2.12 -19.16 -2.70
N PHE A 189 -1.08 -18.56 -2.13
CA PHE A 189 0.32 -18.78 -2.52
C PHE A 189 1.21 -18.87 -1.29
N ARG A 190 2.39 -19.48 -1.46
CA ARG A 190 3.48 -19.51 -0.48
C ARG A 190 4.58 -18.57 -0.94
N VAL A 191 4.95 -17.62 -0.10
CA VAL A 191 6.14 -16.77 -0.31
C VAL A 191 7.39 -17.66 -0.30
N VAL A 192 8.26 -17.45 -1.29
CA VAL A 192 9.51 -18.19 -1.50
C VAL A 192 10.72 -17.29 -1.27
N ASP A 193 10.62 -16.01 -1.63
CA ASP A 193 11.60 -14.98 -1.28
C ASP A 193 10.89 -13.62 -1.15
N ALA A 194 11.44 -12.73 -0.33
CA ALA A 194 10.93 -11.39 -0.13
C ALA A 194 12.09 -10.41 0.10
N PHE A 195 11.87 -9.15 -0.25
CA PHE A 195 12.77 -8.04 0.03
C PHE A 195 11.95 -6.78 0.25
N SER A 196 12.39 -5.93 1.17
CA SER A 196 11.81 -4.61 1.43
C SER A 196 12.93 -3.72 1.94
N ARG A 197 13.18 -2.60 1.25
CA ARG A 197 14.09 -1.55 1.71
C ARG A 197 13.35 -0.22 1.69
N ILE A 198 13.64 0.64 2.66
CA ILE A 198 13.21 2.03 2.62
C ILE A 198 14.22 2.77 1.75
N VAL A 199 13.70 3.48 0.75
CA VAL A 199 14.50 4.17 -0.27
C VAL A 199 14.22 5.67 -0.30
N ARG A 200 13.06 6.12 0.21
CA ARG A 200 12.60 7.52 0.19
C ARG A 200 12.79 8.16 -1.19
N LEU A 201 12.24 7.50 -2.22
CA LEU A 201 12.44 7.87 -3.63
C LEU A 201 11.86 9.26 -3.95
N GLY A 202 10.70 9.58 -3.37
CA GLY A 202 10.06 10.89 -3.55
C GLY A 202 10.34 11.90 -2.46
N GLU A 203 11.48 11.82 -1.76
CA GLU A 203 11.85 12.87 -0.79
C GLU A 203 12.14 14.20 -1.50
N GLY A 204 11.55 15.28 -1.03
CA GLY A 204 11.64 16.62 -1.64
C GLY A 204 10.84 16.78 -2.94
N LEU A 205 10.29 15.70 -3.52
CA LEU A 205 9.59 15.72 -4.81
C LEU A 205 8.41 16.70 -4.82
N SER A 206 7.70 16.83 -3.69
CA SER A 206 6.62 17.79 -3.47
C SER A 206 7.02 19.26 -3.70
N THR A 207 8.30 19.56 -3.57
CA THR A 207 8.88 20.91 -3.62
C THR A 207 9.74 21.13 -4.86
N THR A 208 10.42 20.08 -5.36
CA THR A 208 11.32 20.16 -6.53
C THR A 208 10.68 19.79 -7.87
N GLY A 209 9.62 18.98 -7.87
CA GLY A 209 9.05 18.39 -9.08
C GLY A 209 9.93 17.31 -9.75
N ALA A 210 11.05 16.90 -9.14
CA ALA A 210 11.99 15.93 -9.67
C ALA A 210 12.57 15.01 -8.57
N LEU A 211 12.91 13.78 -8.95
CA LEU A 211 13.63 12.82 -8.10
C LEU A 211 15.08 13.29 -7.90
N SER A 212 15.58 13.25 -6.66
CA SER A 212 16.97 13.62 -6.35
C SER A 212 17.96 12.48 -6.67
N ASP A 213 19.19 12.82 -7.06
CA ASP A 213 20.23 11.82 -7.38
C ASP A 213 20.50 10.83 -6.24
N ASN A 214 20.47 11.32 -4.99
CA ASN A 214 20.62 10.49 -3.80
C ASN A 214 19.47 9.48 -3.67
N ALA A 215 18.23 9.92 -3.89
CA ALA A 215 17.05 9.06 -3.84
C ALA A 215 17.02 8.04 -4.99
N MET A 216 17.38 8.47 -6.21
CA MET A 216 17.54 7.60 -7.38
C MET A 216 18.62 6.55 -7.15
N HIS A 217 19.80 6.93 -6.64
CA HIS A 217 20.89 5.99 -6.36
C HIS A 217 20.49 4.97 -5.27
N ARG A 218 19.89 5.40 -4.16
CA ARG A 218 19.38 4.48 -3.12
C ARG A 218 18.30 3.52 -3.64
N ALA A 219 17.52 3.92 -4.65
CA ALA A 219 16.55 3.05 -5.30
C ALA A 219 17.22 2.06 -6.28
N VAL A 220 18.15 2.51 -7.13
CA VAL A 220 18.95 1.63 -8.01
C VAL A 220 19.68 0.55 -7.20
N GLU A 221 20.33 0.91 -6.09
CA GLU A 221 21.00 -0.05 -5.21
C GLU A 221 20.03 -1.00 -4.46
N ALA A 222 18.72 -0.75 -4.48
CA ALA A 222 17.71 -1.68 -3.99
C ALA A 222 17.27 -2.63 -5.12
N LEU A 223 17.13 -2.08 -6.32
CA LEU A 223 16.75 -2.80 -7.54
C LEU A 223 17.84 -3.77 -8.00
N LYS A 224 19.14 -3.47 -7.77
CA LYS A 224 20.24 -4.44 -7.95
C LYS A 224 20.07 -5.69 -7.07
N ILE A 225 19.70 -5.53 -5.79
CA ILE A 225 19.40 -6.66 -4.89
C ILE A 225 18.15 -7.43 -5.36
N CYS A 226 17.13 -6.73 -5.88
CA CYS A 226 15.96 -7.36 -6.49
C CYS A 226 16.32 -8.19 -7.73
N ARG A 227 17.15 -7.65 -8.63
CA ARG A 227 17.69 -8.35 -9.81
C ARG A 227 18.39 -9.64 -9.40
N ASP A 228 19.27 -9.59 -8.42
CA ASP A 228 20.05 -10.76 -7.97
C ASP A 228 19.15 -11.83 -7.33
N LYS A 229 18.13 -11.41 -6.58
CA LYS A 229 17.07 -12.29 -6.06
C LYS A 229 16.20 -12.92 -7.16
N LEU A 230 16.07 -12.30 -8.34
CA LEU A 230 15.32 -12.83 -9.47
C LEU A 230 16.18 -13.76 -10.35
N ALA A 231 17.43 -13.38 -10.64
CA ALA A 231 18.35 -14.10 -11.51
C ALA A 231 18.60 -15.56 -11.07
N GLY A 232 18.69 -15.80 -9.76
CA GLY A 232 18.85 -17.15 -9.19
C GLY A 232 17.57 -18.01 -9.19
N LYS A 233 16.50 -17.66 -9.91
CA LYS A 233 15.19 -18.32 -9.83
C LYS A 233 14.50 -18.47 -11.19
N LYS A 234 13.85 -19.61 -11.41
CA LYS A 234 13.00 -19.87 -12.60
C LYS A 234 11.63 -19.18 -12.46
N ILE A 235 11.61 -17.85 -12.57
CA ILE A 235 10.39 -17.04 -12.56
C ILE A 235 9.62 -17.27 -13.86
N ARG A 236 8.37 -17.76 -13.79
CA ARG A 236 7.53 -17.98 -14.97
C ARG A 236 6.81 -16.71 -15.43
N ARG A 237 6.49 -15.79 -14.52
CA ARG A 237 6.11 -14.40 -14.82
C ARG A 237 6.50 -13.44 -13.70
N SER A 238 7.02 -12.29 -14.08
CA SER A 238 7.22 -11.11 -13.24
C SER A 238 6.26 -9.99 -13.67
N ARG A 239 6.01 -9.04 -12.78
CA ARG A 239 5.56 -7.68 -13.11
C ARG A 239 6.24 -6.74 -12.12
N LEU A 240 6.91 -5.71 -12.63
CA LEU A 240 7.72 -4.77 -11.85
C LEU A 240 7.13 -3.37 -12.08
N ILE A 241 6.64 -2.72 -11.02
CA ILE A 241 5.92 -1.45 -11.14
C ILE A 241 6.61 -0.33 -10.36
N ALA A 242 6.53 0.89 -10.89
CA ALA A 242 6.79 2.13 -10.18
C ALA A 242 5.48 2.92 -10.03
N THR A 243 5.32 3.66 -8.92
CA THR A 243 4.05 4.36 -8.63
C THR A 243 4.23 5.87 -8.49
N GLU A 244 3.50 6.55 -7.59
CA GLU A 244 3.31 8.01 -7.54
C GLU A 244 4.60 8.83 -7.66
N ALA A 245 5.72 8.38 -7.06
CA ALA A 245 6.98 9.12 -7.14
C ALA A 245 7.54 9.23 -8.58
N CYS A 246 7.60 8.13 -9.34
CA CYS A 246 8.04 8.21 -10.75
C CYS A 246 6.96 8.86 -11.61
N ARG A 247 5.67 8.60 -11.32
CA ARG A 247 4.50 9.13 -12.04
C ARG A 247 4.36 10.65 -11.96
N SER A 248 4.87 11.29 -10.92
CA SER A 248 4.73 12.73 -10.67
C SER A 248 6.06 13.50 -10.69
N ALA A 249 7.17 12.86 -11.09
CA ALA A 249 8.46 13.50 -11.26
C ALA A 249 8.76 13.79 -12.73
N ALA A 250 9.28 14.98 -13.03
CA ALA A 250 9.66 15.37 -14.39
C ALA A 250 10.75 14.48 -15.02
N ASN A 251 11.62 13.88 -14.19
CA ASN A 251 12.66 12.92 -14.58
C ASN A 251 12.30 11.45 -14.28
N GLY A 252 11.02 11.12 -14.09
CA GLY A 252 10.57 9.75 -13.77
C GLY A 252 10.94 8.71 -14.83
N GLU A 253 10.76 9.03 -16.12
CA GLU A 253 11.12 8.14 -17.24
C GLU A 253 12.63 8.01 -17.44
N GLU A 254 13.38 9.10 -17.23
CA GLU A 254 14.86 9.10 -17.25
C GLU A 254 15.42 8.15 -16.17
N PHE A 255 14.86 8.23 -14.96
CA PHE A 255 15.18 7.32 -13.87
C PHE A 255 14.85 5.86 -14.20
N LEU A 256 13.72 5.58 -14.87
CA LEU A 256 13.37 4.23 -15.34
C LEU A 256 14.33 3.72 -16.43
N ALA A 257 14.77 4.58 -17.36
CA ALA A 257 15.78 4.24 -18.35
C ALA A 257 17.13 3.89 -17.68
N ARG A 258 17.55 4.68 -16.68
CA ARG A 258 18.73 4.40 -15.86
C ARG A 258 18.60 3.08 -15.07
N VAL A 259 17.42 2.79 -14.51
CA VAL A 259 17.15 1.50 -13.84
C VAL A 259 17.29 0.33 -14.82
N ARG A 260 16.75 0.46 -16.04
CA ARG A 260 16.89 -0.53 -17.11
C ARG A 260 18.38 -0.77 -17.46
N GLU A 261 19.17 0.28 -17.56
CA GLU A 261 20.61 0.20 -17.84
C GLU A 261 21.41 -0.43 -16.68
N GLU A 262 21.31 0.09 -15.47
CA GLU A 262 22.11 -0.38 -14.31
C GLU A 262 21.68 -1.75 -13.76
N THR A 263 20.47 -2.23 -14.08
CA THR A 263 19.90 -3.44 -13.47
C THR A 263 19.30 -4.46 -14.44
N GLY A 264 19.02 -4.10 -15.69
CA GLY A 264 18.28 -4.96 -16.63
C GLY A 264 16.81 -5.19 -16.26
N LEU A 265 16.28 -4.51 -15.23
CA LEU A 265 14.89 -4.62 -14.83
C LEU A 265 14.02 -3.62 -15.61
N GLU A 266 13.06 -4.14 -16.37
CA GLU A 266 12.02 -3.35 -17.02
C GLU A 266 10.90 -3.07 -16.00
N LEU A 267 10.79 -1.82 -15.54
CA LEU A 267 9.69 -1.34 -14.71
C LEU A 267 8.69 -0.55 -15.57
N GLU A 268 7.40 -0.66 -15.28
CA GLU A 268 6.35 0.20 -15.84
C GLU A 268 5.87 1.21 -14.78
N ILE A 269 5.57 2.46 -15.18
CA ILE A 269 4.82 3.39 -14.32
C ILE A 269 3.34 3.01 -14.44
N VAL A 270 2.72 2.57 -13.34
CA VAL A 270 1.28 2.25 -13.34
C VAL A 270 0.43 3.49 -13.11
N ASP A 271 -0.77 3.52 -13.70
CA ASP A 271 -1.78 4.52 -13.39
C ASP A 271 -2.44 4.26 -12.01
N ARG A 272 -3.11 5.29 -11.49
CA ARG A 272 -3.78 5.27 -10.18
C ARG A 272 -4.98 4.30 -10.10
N GLN A 273 -5.64 4.00 -11.22
CA GLN A 273 -6.73 3.03 -11.27
C GLN A 273 -6.18 1.59 -11.14
N THR A 274 -5.08 1.31 -11.80
CA THR A 274 -4.32 0.06 -11.71
C THR A 274 -3.80 -0.14 -10.28
N GLU A 275 -3.24 0.90 -9.66
CA GLU A 275 -2.79 0.87 -8.27
C GLU A 275 -3.92 0.50 -7.28
N ALA A 276 -5.05 1.21 -7.34
CA ALA A 276 -6.23 0.92 -6.52
C ALA A 276 -6.79 -0.50 -6.77
N ARG A 277 -6.90 -0.93 -8.04
CA ARG A 277 -7.39 -2.28 -8.38
C ARG A 277 -6.43 -3.40 -7.93
N LEU A 278 -5.12 -3.15 -7.91
CA LEU A 278 -4.14 -4.10 -7.38
C LEU A 278 -4.23 -4.19 -5.85
N ALA A 279 -4.43 -3.09 -5.12
CA ALA A 279 -4.69 -3.12 -3.68
C ALA A 279 -5.94 -3.95 -3.34
N VAL A 280 -7.05 -3.74 -4.06
CA VAL A 280 -8.28 -4.53 -3.93
C VAL A 280 -8.05 -6.02 -4.27
N SER A 281 -7.28 -6.31 -5.33
CA SER A 281 -6.91 -7.69 -5.71
C SER A 281 -6.14 -8.41 -4.60
N GLY A 282 -5.16 -7.73 -3.98
CA GLY A 282 -4.34 -8.31 -2.91
C GLY A 282 -5.11 -8.59 -1.62
N CYS A 283 -6.11 -7.76 -1.31
CA CYS A 283 -6.95 -7.90 -0.11
C CYS A 283 -8.15 -8.86 -0.29
N GLY A 284 -8.47 -9.28 -1.52
CA GLY A 284 -9.70 -10.02 -1.85
C GLY A 284 -9.95 -11.32 -1.09
N THR A 285 -8.91 -11.90 -0.46
CA THR A 285 -8.99 -13.11 0.37
C THR A 285 -9.29 -12.86 1.84
N LEU A 286 -9.41 -11.59 2.27
CA LEU A 286 -9.76 -11.18 3.64
C LEU A 286 -11.25 -10.84 3.79
N VAL A 287 -11.93 -10.47 2.70
CA VAL A 287 -13.36 -10.13 2.71
C VAL A 287 -14.20 -11.40 2.81
N THR A 288 -15.07 -11.47 3.83
CA THR A 288 -15.80 -12.70 4.18
C THR A 288 -17.14 -12.82 3.44
N PRO A 289 -17.80 -14.00 3.48
CA PRO A 289 -19.19 -14.17 3.03
C PRO A 289 -20.23 -13.35 3.81
N ASP A 290 -19.90 -12.87 5.01
CA ASP A 290 -20.79 -12.09 5.90
C ASP A 290 -20.35 -10.61 5.98
N THR A 291 -20.02 -10.06 4.81
CA THR A 291 -19.71 -8.63 4.59
C THR A 291 -20.81 -8.05 3.69
N ASP A 292 -21.30 -6.83 3.93
CA ASP A 292 -22.18 -6.16 2.95
C ASP A 292 -21.38 -5.24 2.04
N ALA A 293 -20.56 -4.38 2.63
CA ALA A 293 -19.73 -3.42 1.91
C ALA A 293 -18.39 -3.20 2.61
N VAL A 294 -17.40 -2.70 1.87
CA VAL A 294 -16.06 -2.36 2.36
C VAL A 294 -15.63 -1.02 1.78
N VAL A 295 -15.04 -0.17 2.61
CA VAL A 295 -14.13 0.89 2.13
C VAL A 295 -12.72 0.38 2.33
N LEU A 296 -12.08 0.00 1.22
CA LEU A 296 -10.69 -0.42 1.20
C LEU A 296 -9.80 0.79 0.95
N PHE A 297 -8.67 0.87 1.65
CA PHE A 297 -7.68 1.90 1.38
C PHE A 297 -6.23 1.40 1.52
N ASP A 298 -5.36 1.91 0.65
CA ASP A 298 -3.90 1.78 0.74
C ASP A 298 -3.32 3.16 1.07
N ILE A 299 -2.59 3.28 2.19
CA ILE A 299 -1.92 4.53 2.56
C ILE A 299 -0.46 4.43 2.08
N GLY A 300 -0.21 5.01 0.91
CA GLY A 300 1.10 5.06 0.28
C GLY A 300 2.01 6.15 0.85
N GLY A 301 3.16 6.35 0.19
CA GLY A 301 4.09 7.42 0.54
C GLY A 301 3.72 8.76 -0.10
N GLY A 302 3.35 8.77 -1.39
CA GLY A 302 2.97 9.97 -2.14
C GLY A 302 1.48 10.13 -2.36
N SER A 303 0.77 9.01 -2.59
CA SER A 303 -0.68 8.93 -2.77
C SER A 303 -1.34 8.04 -1.71
N SER A 304 -2.68 8.07 -1.68
CA SER A 304 -3.50 7.12 -0.92
C SER A 304 -4.70 6.70 -1.77
N GLU A 305 -4.78 5.42 -2.11
CA GLU A 305 -5.83 4.83 -2.94
C GLU A 305 -7.00 4.38 -2.08
N ILE A 306 -8.22 4.63 -2.53
CA ILE A 306 -9.46 4.30 -1.82
C ILE A 306 -10.47 3.69 -2.80
N ALA A 307 -11.05 2.54 -2.43
CA ALA A 307 -12.05 1.84 -3.22
C ALA A 307 -13.29 1.52 -2.37
N LEU A 308 -14.46 1.88 -2.88
CA LEU A 308 -15.78 1.55 -2.31
C LEU A 308 -16.26 0.27 -2.99
N ILE A 309 -16.71 -0.70 -2.19
CA ILE A 309 -16.95 -2.07 -2.65
C ILE A 309 -18.28 -2.56 -2.08
N ASP A 310 -19.23 -2.95 -2.94
CA ASP A 310 -20.50 -3.57 -2.56
C ASP A 310 -20.50 -5.06 -2.91
N VAL A 311 -20.58 -5.91 -1.89
CA VAL A 311 -20.63 -7.39 -2.00
C VAL A 311 -21.96 -7.97 -1.50
N SER A 312 -22.98 -7.11 -1.30
CA SER A 312 -24.30 -7.49 -0.78
C SER A 312 -25.15 -8.22 -1.82
N GLN A 313 -25.23 -7.70 -3.06
CA GLN A 313 -26.10 -8.23 -4.12
C GLN A 313 -25.44 -9.31 -4.99
N ARG A 314 -24.11 -9.28 -5.15
CA ARG A 314 -23.39 -10.11 -6.12
C ARG A 314 -22.05 -10.57 -5.57
N ARG A 315 -21.76 -11.88 -5.65
CA ARG A 315 -20.47 -12.46 -5.25
C ARG A 315 -19.78 -13.20 -6.39
N SER A 316 -18.96 -12.44 -7.12
CA SER A 316 -17.82 -12.96 -7.89
C SER A 316 -16.66 -13.26 -6.93
N PRO A 317 -15.84 -14.30 -7.18
CA PRO A 317 -14.60 -14.57 -6.42
C PRO A 317 -13.50 -13.51 -6.62
N ARG A 318 -13.71 -12.49 -7.46
CA ARG A 318 -12.80 -11.36 -7.64
C ARG A 318 -13.39 -10.11 -7.01
N LEU A 319 -12.78 -9.61 -5.93
CA LEU A 319 -13.21 -8.40 -5.25
C LEU A 319 -13.17 -7.15 -6.16
N THR A 320 -12.28 -7.14 -7.16
CA THR A 320 -12.15 -6.08 -8.16
C THR A 320 -13.32 -5.96 -9.15
N GLU A 321 -14.25 -6.92 -9.16
CA GLU A 321 -15.49 -6.86 -9.96
C GLU A 321 -16.65 -6.23 -9.18
N HIS A 322 -16.43 -5.82 -7.93
CA HIS A 322 -17.41 -5.24 -6.99
C HIS A 322 -17.09 -3.80 -6.58
N ILE A 323 -16.05 -3.20 -7.17
CA ILE A 323 -15.70 -1.79 -6.93
C ILE A 323 -16.81 -0.91 -7.53
N THR A 324 -17.55 -0.20 -6.68
CA THR A 324 -18.62 0.70 -7.09
C THR A 324 -18.07 2.06 -7.49
N ALA A 325 -17.09 2.57 -6.75
CA ALA A 325 -16.35 3.80 -7.03
C ALA A 325 -14.94 3.72 -6.43
N TRP A 326 -14.02 4.56 -6.92
CA TRP A 326 -12.65 4.62 -6.41
C TRP A 326 -12.06 6.03 -6.58
N THR A 327 -11.04 6.33 -5.79
CA THR A 327 -10.22 7.53 -5.95
C THR A 327 -8.77 7.24 -5.55
N SER A 328 -7.85 8.11 -5.95
CA SER A 328 -6.47 8.15 -5.47
C SER A 328 -6.18 9.59 -5.10
N LEU A 329 -5.96 9.82 -3.81
CA LEU A 329 -5.65 11.15 -3.29
C LEU A 329 -4.16 11.43 -3.56
N PRO A 330 -3.77 12.64 -4.02
CA PRO A 330 -2.36 13.03 -4.18
C PRO A 330 -1.73 13.40 -2.83
N VAL A 331 -1.93 12.55 -1.82
CA VAL A 331 -1.40 12.69 -0.47
C VAL A 331 -1.10 11.31 0.11
N GLY A 332 0.08 11.15 0.69
CA GLY A 332 0.52 9.94 1.39
C GLY A 332 1.39 10.35 2.58
N VAL A 333 1.96 9.37 3.30
CA VAL A 333 2.66 9.68 4.57
C VAL A 333 3.88 10.57 4.39
N VAL A 334 4.56 10.54 3.24
CA VAL A 334 5.74 11.38 2.95
C VAL A 334 5.28 12.80 2.58
N THR A 335 4.42 12.94 1.58
CA THR A 335 3.97 14.26 1.09
C THR A 335 3.20 15.06 2.14
N LEU A 336 2.49 14.38 3.07
CA LEU A 336 1.83 15.04 4.20
C LEU A 336 2.82 15.43 5.32
N ALA A 337 3.80 14.56 5.65
CA ALA A 337 4.82 14.87 6.65
C ALA A 337 5.82 15.95 6.19
N GLU A 338 6.12 16.03 4.89
CA GLU A 338 6.89 17.13 4.30
C GLU A 338 6.15 18.47 4.44
N ARG A 339 4.83 18.47 4.23
CA ARG A 339 4.02 19.70 4.24
C ARG A 339 3.69 20.24 5.64
N PHE A 340 3.43 19.35 6.61
CA PHE A 340 2.99 19.74 7.96
C PHE A 340 4.05 19.48 9.06
N GLY A 341 5.17 18.84 8.72
CA GLY A 341 6.17 18.38 9.67
C GLY A 341 5.87 16.96 10.18
N GLY A 342 6.92 16.13 10.29
CA GLY A 342 6.82 14.74 10.76
C GLY A 342 7.45 14.46 12.13
N ARG A 343 8.47 15.23 12.53
CA ARG A 343 9.19 15.02 13.80
C ARG A 343 8.41 15.59 14.99
N ASN A 344 8.09 16.88 14.93
CA ASN A 344 7.38 17.59 15.99
C ASN A 344 5.95 17.84 15.52
N VAL A 345 5.01 17.01 15.98
CA VAL A 345 3.59 17.07 15.60
C VAL A 345 2.79 17.37 16.87
N THR A 346 2.18 18.55 16.93
CA THR A 346 1.21 18.95 17.96
C THR A 346 -0.20 18.47 17.59
N GLU A 347 -1.12 18.42 18.57
CA GLU A 347 -2.54 18.13 18.33
C GLU A 347 -3.16 19.08 17.28
N GLU A 348 -2.78 20.36 17.31
CA GLU A 348 -3.18 21.36 16.30
C GLU A 348 -2.68 20.99 14.89
N SER A 349 -1.39 20.69 14.75
CA SER A 349 -0.83 20.29 13.45
C SER A 349 -1.41 18.98 12.92
N PHE A 350 -1.72 18.03 13.83
CA PHE A 350 -2.40 16.79 13.49
C PHE A 350 -3.84 17.04 13.04
N GLY A 351 -4.58 17.89 13.74
CA GLY A 351 -5.92 18.33 13.31
C GLY A 351 -5.89 18.96 11.91
N ALA A 352 -4.92 19.84 11.66
CA ALA A 352 -4.72 20.46 10.34
C ALA A 352 -4.35 19.45 9.24
N MET A 353 -3.56 18.40 9.55
CA MET A 353 -3.33 17.27 8.63
C MET A 353 -4.64 16.52 8.32
N VAL A 354 -5.40 16.14 9.35
CA VAL A 354 -6.67 15.40 9.20
C VAL A 354 -7.67 16.20 8.37
N ASP A 355 -7.83 17.49 8.67
CA ASP A 355 -8.81 18.34 7.99
C ASP A 355 -8.40 18.65 6.55
N HIS A 356 -7.10 18.76 6.26
CA HIS A 356 -6.62 18.83 4.87
C HIS A 356 -6.97 17.56 4.08
N VAL A 357 -6.75 16.37 4.64
CA VAL A 357 -7.10 15.11 3.96
C VAL A 357 -8.62 14.94 3.86
N THR A 358 -9.39 15.41 4.86
CA THR A 358 -10.86 15.44 4.83
C THR A 358 -11.37 16.34 3.69
N GLU A 359 -10.71 17.47 3.41
CA GLU A 359 -11.02 18.33 2.26
C GLU A 359 -10.58 17.72 0.91
N LEU A 360 -9.57 16.86 0.87
CA LEU A 360 -9.30 16.07 -0.35
C LEU A 360 -10.38 15.00 -0.57
N LEU A 361 -10.89 14.38 0.50
CA LEU A 361 -12.01 13.45 0.46
C LEU A 361 -13.35 14.14 0.13
N SER A 362 -13.55 15.41 0.51
CA SER A 362 -14.76 16.19 0.20
C SER A 362 -15.01 16.34 -1.31
N ARG A 363 -13.95 16.22 -2.11
CA ARG A 363 -13.94 16.35 -3.58
C ARG A 363 -14.22 15.03 -4.30
N PHE A 364 -14.16 13.89 -3.60
CA PHE A 364 -14.59 12.61 -4.16
C PHE A 364 -16.12 12.56 -4.20
N ALA A 365 -16.69 12.83 -5.37
CA ALA A 365 -18.13 12.95 -5.57
C ALA A 365 -18.89 11.67 -5.22
N GLU A 366 -18.33 10.51 -5.57
CA GLU A 366 -18.97 9.20 -5.38
C GLU A 366 -18.79 8.63 -3.97
N ARG A 367 -18.19 9.36 -3.01
CA ARG A 367 -17.91 8.86 -1.65
C ARG A 367 -19.13 8.32 -0.89
N ASN A 368 -20.32 8.76 -1.28
CA ASN A 368 -21.60 8.35 -0.68
C ASN A 368 -22.28 7.18 -1.43
N CYS A 369 -21.68 6.59 -2.48
CA CYS A 369 -22.36 5.63 -3.36
C CYS A 369 -22.75 4.31 -2.68
N LEU A 370 -22.14 3.96 -1.54
CA LEU A 370 -22.56 2.83 -0.70
C LEU A 370 -23.91 3.08 -0.02
N GLY A 371 -24.33 4.33 0.14
CA GLY A 371 -25.64 4.71 0.68
C GLY A 371 -25.95 4.01 2.02
N PRO A 372 -27.13 3.35 2.15
CA PRO A 372 -27.49 2.60 3.36
C PRO A 372 -26.52 1.49 3.75
N LEU A 373 -25.73 0.93 2.82
CA LEU A 373 -24.78 -0.14 3.14
C LEU A 373 -23.69 0.33 4.10
N ALA A 374 -23.30 1.62 4.07
CA ALA A 374 -22.33 2.18 5.01
C ALA A 374 -22.83 2.21 6.48
N ALA A 375 -24.14 2.01 6.71
CA ALA A 375 -24.73 1.87 8.03
C ALA A 375 -25.04 0.39 8.41
N SER A 376 -24.66 -0.59 7.57
CA SER A 376 -24.83 -2.01 7.91
C SER A 376 -23.89 -2.43 9.04
N PRO A 377 -24.30 -3.29 9.99
CA PRO A 377 -23.38 -3.91 10.95
C PRO A 377 -22.33 -4.83 10.28
N ARG A 378 -22.45 -5.09 8.98
CA ARG A 378 -21.50 -5.83 8.14
C ARG A 378 -20.68 -4.93 7.20
N PHE A 379 -20.75 -3.61 7.38
CA PHE A 379 -19.83 -2.65 6.79
C PHE A 379 -18.55 -2.52 7.63
N HIS A 380 -17.39 -2.48 6.96
CA HIS A 380 -16.12 -2.22 7.64
C HIS A 380 -15.10 -1.50 6.77
N LEU A 381 -14.11 -0.92 7.44
CA LEU A 381 -12.89 -0.42 6.82
C LEU A 381 -11.90 -1.57 6.60
N LEU A 382 -11.22 -1.60 5.46
CA LEU A 382 -10.10 -2.53 5.20
C LEU A 382 -8.86 -1.72 4.81
N GLY A 383 -7.94 -1.55 5.75
CA GLY A 383 -6.71 -0.80 5.51
C GLY A 383 -5.54 -1.72 5.15
N THR A 384 -4.64 -1.24 4.31
CA THR A 384 -3.34 -1.88 4.03
C THR A 384 -2.16 -0.90 4.12
N SER A 385 -0.96 -1.40 3.83
CA SER A 385 0.34 -0.70 3.89
C SER A 385 0.78 -0.32 5.31
N GLY A 386 1.88 0.44 5.39
CA GLY A 386 2.72 0.61 6.57
C GLY A 386 2.03 1.24 7.78
N THR A 387 1.05 2.12 7.56
CA THR A 387 0.35 2.85 8.62
C THR A 387 -0.43 1.90 9.53
N VAL A 388 -1.41 1.18 8.98
CA VAL A 388 -2.31 0.32 9.76
C VAL A 388 -1.60 -0.92 10.30
N THR A 389 -0.63 -1.46 9.57
CA THR A 389 0.21 -2.58 10.03
C THR A 389 1.11 -2.17 11.21
N THR A 390 1.55 -0.91 11.27
CA THR A 390 2.30 -0.36 12.42
C THR A 390 1.38 -0.13 13.63
N LEU A 391 0.20 0.47 13.43
CA LEU A 391 -0.80 0.65 14.48
C LEU A 391 -1.22 -0.70 15.11
N ALA A 392 -1.46 -1.71 14.28
CA ALA A 392 -1.70 -3.09 14.69
C ALA A 392 -0.54 -3.68 15.52
N GLY A 393 0.71 -3.50 15.09
CA GLY A 393 1.88 -3.95 15.83
C GLY A 393 2.02 -3.31 17.22
N ILE A 394 1.71 -2.00 17.32
CA ILE A 394 1.73 -1.25 18.59
C ILE A 394 0.58 -1.70 19.51
N HIS A 395 -0.63 -1.86 18.97
CA HIS A 395 -1.80 -2.37 19.70
C HIS A 395 -1.56 -3.78 20.26
N LEU A 396 -0.96 -4.66 19.46
CA LEU A 396 -0.59 -6.03 19.85
C LEU A 396 0.62 -6.11 20.80
N GLY A 397 1.27 -4.99 21.11
CA GLY A 397 2.45 -4.92 21.99
C GLY A 397 3.63 -5.74 21.47
N LEU A 398 3.90 -5.73 20.16
CA LEU A 398 4.95 -6.57 19.59
C LEU A 398 6.37 -6.04 19.88
N GLU A 399 7.22 -6.88 20.46
CA GLU A 399 8.67 -6.64 20.57
C GLU A 399 9.39 -6.63 19.20
N ARG A 400 8.75 -7.21 18.18
CA ARG A 400 9.18 -7.18 16.78
C ARG A 400 7.97 -7.43 15.88
N TYR A 401 7.89 -6.72 14.75
CA TYR A 401 6.83 -6.92 13.76
C TYR A 401 6.72 -8.39 13.30
N ASP A 402 5.53 -8.98 13.42
CA ASP A 402 5.20 -10.32 12.94
C ASP A 402 3.90 -10.28 12.10
N ARG A 403 4.08 -10.36 10.77
CA ARG A 403 2.98 -10.41 9.79
C ARG A 403 1.91 -11.45 10.15
N ARG A 404 2.26 -12.58 10.77
CA ARG A 404 1.31 -13.65 11.11
C ARG A 404 0.33 -13.28 12.22
N ARG A 405 0.63 -12.22 12.99
CA ARG A 405 -0.26 -11.67 14.02
C ARG A 405 -1.05 -10.45 13.54
N VAL A 406 -0.56 -9.76 12.51
CA VAL A 406 -1.12 -8.50 11.98
C VAL A 406 -2.03 -8.71 10.76
N ASP A 407 -1.67 -9.64 9.86
CA ASP A 407 -2.37 -9.85 8.59
C ASP A 407 -3.74 -10.51 8.79
N GLY A 408 -4.81 -9.77 8.53
CA GLY A 408 -6.20 -10.19 8.75
C GLY A 408 -6.72 -9.98 10.17
N MET A 409 -6.04 -9.18 11.01
CA MET A 409 -6.55 -8.85 12.35
C MET A 409 -7.62 -7.75 12.31
N TRP A 410 -8.54 -7.81 13.27
CA TRP A 410 -9.51 -6.75 13.53
C TRP A 410 -9.03 -5.80 14.62
N MET A 411 -9.34 -4.52 14.49
CA MET A 411 -9.24 -3.49 15.53
C MET A 411 -10.58 -2.78 15.67
N GLY A 412 -10.99 -2.46 16.91
CA GLY A 412 -12.16 -1.61 17.14
C GLY A 412 -11.87 -0.13 16.85
N ALA A 413 -12.92 0.65 16.60
CA ALA A 413 -12.79 2.09 16.41
C ALA A 413 -12.09 2.77 17.60
N ASP A 414 -12.44 2.38 18.83
CA ASP A 414 -11.82 2.92 20.06
C ASP A 414 -10.34 2.52 20.18
N ASP A 415 -9.96 1.31 19.73
CA ASP A 415 -8.57 0.85 19.72
C ASP A 415 -7.71 1.72 18.79
N VAL A 416 -8.22 2.03 17.59
CA VAL A 416 -7.53 2.89 16.62
C VAL A 416 -7.38 4.30 17.19
N THR A 417 -8.45 4.90 17.72
CA THR A 417 -8.40 6.23 18.36
C THR A 417 -7.42 6.25 19.54
N GLN A 418 -7.41 5.21 20.38
CA GLN A 418 -6.46 5.11 21.49
C GLN A 418 -5.02 5.01 21.01
N MET A 419 -4.73 4.28 19.92
CA MET A 419 -3.38 4.18 19.37
C MET A 419 -2.93 5.49 18.69
N THR A 420 -3.80 6.21 17.98
CA THR A 420 -3.49 7.57 17.48
C THR A 420 -3.12 8.50 18.64
N ASN A 421 -3.98 8.59 19.67
CA ASN A 421 -3.74 9.49 20.81
C ASN A 421 -2.46 9.11 21.58
N ARG A 422 -2.17 7.81 21.71
CA ARG A 422 -0.92 7.32 22.31
C ARG A 422 0.30 7.71 21.48
N LEU A 423 0.23 7.67 20.16
CA LEU A 423 1.31 8.12 19.26
C LEU A 423 1.51 9.63 19.29
N LEU A 424 0.44 10.42 19.47
CA LEU A 424 0.52 11.87 19.67
C LEU A 424 1.15 12.24 21.02
N SER A 425 0.93 11.43 22.07
CA SER A 425 1.60 11.60 23.38
C SER A 425 3.09 11.21 23.40
N TRP A 426 3.65 10.72 22.28
CA TRP A 426 5.05 10.32 22.19
C TRP A 426 5.87 11.36 21.44
N ASP A 427 6.96 11.81 22.06
CA ASP A 427 8.01 12.57 21.36
C ASP A 427 8.66 11.73 20.24
N PHE A 428 9.48 12.38 19.42
CA PHE A 428 10.09 11.72 18.27
C PHE A 428 10.98 10.53 18.67
N GLU A 429 11.77 10.63 19.74
CA GLU A 429 12.71 9.56 20.14
C GLU A 429 11.97 8.36 20.75
N ALA A 430 10.86 8.60 21.47
CA ALA A 430 9.92 7.56 21.89
C ALA A 430 9.27 6.83 20.68
N ARG A 431 9.00 7.54 19.57
CA ARG A 431 8.56 6.92 18.31
C ARG A 431 9.69 6.16 17.61
N VAL A 432 10.92 6.65 17.63
CA VAL A 432 12.12 5.95 17.09
C VAL A 432 12.36 4.64 17.84
N ALA A 433 12.29 4.67 19.17
CA ALA A 433 12.57 3.52 20.05
C ALA A 433 11.51 2.41 19.98
N ASN A 434 10.34 2.65 19.37
CA ASN A 434 9.29 1.65 19.26
C ASN A 434 9.63 0.56 18.22
N PRO A 435 9.67 -0.74 18.58
CA PRO A 435 10.08 -1.81 17.65
C PRO A 435 9.17 -2.04 16.44
N CYS A 436 7.93 -1.52 16.45
CA CYS A 436 7.03 -1.57 15.31
C CYS A 436 7.14 -0.35 14.39
N ILE A 437 7.78 0.74 14.82
CA ILE A 437 7.97 1.97 14.04
C ILE A 437 9.40 2.01 13.49
N GLY A 438 10.39 2.16 14.37
CA GLY A 438 11.80 2.38 14.03
C GLY A 438 12.09 3.76 13.44
N ALA A 439 13.38 4.13 13.42
CA ALA A 439 13.86 5.43 12.97
C ALA A 439 13.30 5.87 11.60
N ASP A 440 13.31 4.96 10.62
CA ASP A 440 12.93 5.24 9.22
C ASP A 440 11.44 5.62 9.02
N ARG A 441 10.60 5.54 10.06
CA ARG A 441 9.16 5.85 10.01
C ARG A 441 8.65 6.69 11.19
N ALA A 442 9.49 7.05 12.15
CA ALA A 442 9.09 7.85 13.32
C ALA A 442 8.59 9.27 12.96
N ASP A 443 9.03 9.77 11.80
CA ASP A 443 8.60 11.01 11.15
C ASP A 443 7.34 10.85 10.27
N LEU A 444 7.02 9.64 9.82
CA LEU A 444 5.91 9.37 8.89
C LEU A 444 4.64 8.84 9.57
N VAL A 445 4.78 8.22 10.74
CA VAL A 445 3.69 7.46 11.40
C VAL A 445 2.46 8.32 11.74
N LEU A 446 2.66 9.55 12.21
CA LEU A 446 1.55 10.44 12.59
C LEU A 446 0.82 11.02 11.37
N ALA A 447 1.53 11.33 10.28
CA ALA A 447 0.90 11.69 9.00
C ALA A 447 0.02 10.53 8.47
N GLY A 448 0.48 9.29 8.62
CA GLY A 448 -0.35 8.10 8.34
C GLY A 448 -1.60 8.02 9.22
N CYS A 449 -1.49 8.29 10.52
CA CYS A 449 -2.64 8.32 11.43
C CYS A 449 -3.64 9.43 11.05
N ALA A 450 -3.16 10.58 10.58
CA ALA A 450 -4.02 11.68 10.13
C ALA A 450 -4.82 11.32 8.87
N ILE A 451 -4.21 10.62 7.91
CA ILE A 451 -4.90 10.08 6.72
C ILE A 451 -5.97 9.05 7.15
N LEU A 452 -5.61 8.13 8.06
CA LEU A 452 -6.54 7.13 8.59
C LEU A 452 -7.75 7.78 9.29
N ASP A 453 -7.53 8.77 10.14
CA ASP A 453 -8.62 9.43 10.87
C ASP A 453 -9.48 10.32 9.97
N ALA A 454 -8.93 10.90 8.89
CA ALA A 454 -9.71 11.56 7.85
C ALA A 454 -10.62 10.57 7.10
N ILE A 455 -10.12 9.37 6.76
CA ILE A 455 -10.92 8.30 6.16
C ILE A 455 -12.03 7.86 7.14
N ARG A 456 -11.71 7.69 8.44
CA ARG A 456 -12.70 7.34 9.48
C ARG A 456 -13.75 8.43 9.74
N LYS A 457 -13.41 9.72 9.58
CA LYS A 457 -14.38 10.83 9.61
C LYS A 457 -15.40 10.72 8.47
N VAL A 458 -14.97 10.31 7.28
CA VAL A 458 -15.82 10.25 6.08
C VAL A 458 -16.62 8.95 5.98
N TRP A 459 -16.05 7.83 6.42
CA TRP A 459 -16.72 6.53 6.50
C TRP A 459 -16.59 5.93 7.92
N PRO A 460 -17.45 6.35 8.87
CA PRO A 460 -17.48 5.79 10.21
C PRO A 460 -17.77 4.28 10.18
N SER A 461 -16.98 3.50 10.92
CA SER A 461 -17.25 2.09 11.17
C SER A 461 -16.73 1.70 12.56
N GLU A 462 -17.40 0.75 13.19
CA GLU A 462 -16.96 0.13 14.45
C GLU A 462 -15.62 -0.61 14.33
N LYS A 463 -15.24 -1.04 13.12
CA LYS A 463 -14.22 -2.08 12.90
C LYS A 463 -13.30 -1.74 11.71
N LEU A 464 -12.00 -1.88 11.94
CA LEU A 464 -10.95 -1.87 10.93
C LEU A 464 -10.36 -3.27 10.78
N LEU A 465 -10.37 -3.79 9.56
CA LEU A 465 -9.64 -4.99 9.16
C LEU A 465 -8.26 -4.58 8.62
N VAL A 466 -7.19 -5.12 9.20
CA VAL A 466 -5.81 -4.77 8.85
C VAL A 466 -5.23 -5.82 7.92
N ALA A 467 -4.69 -5.39 6.78
CA ALA A 467 -4.01 -6.25 5.82
C ALA A 467 -2.50 -5.95 5.75
N ASP A 468 -1.67 -7.00 5.74
CA ASP A 468 -0.30 -6.94 5.24
C ASP A 468 -0.31 -7.47 3.80
N ARG A 469 -1.22 -6.95 2.96
CA ARG A 469 -1.41 -7.39 1.56
C ARG A 469 -1.82 -6.20 0.73
N GLY A 470 -1.12 -5.91 -0.35
CA GLY A 470 -1.45 -4.77 -1.22
C GLY A 470 -1.08 -5.05 -2.67
N LEU A 471 -0.54 -4.04 -3.35
CA LEU A 471 -0.12 -4.07 -4.75
C LEU A 471 0.58 -5.38 -5.15
N ARG A 472 1.62 -5.80 -4.41
CA ARG A 472 2.41 -7.01 -4.72
C ARG A 472 1.59 -8.29 -4.65
N GLU A 473 0.82 -8.48 -3.58
CA GLU A 473 -0.06 -9.61 -3.42
C GLU A 473 -1.19 -9.61 -4.49
N GLY A 474 -1.67 -8.44 -4.91
CA GLY A 474 -2.60 -8.28 -6.02
C GLY A 474 -2.01 -8.63 -7.38
N ILE A 475 -0.77 -8.21 -7.65
CA ILE A 475 -0.01 -8.58 -8.86
C ILE A 475 0.17 -10.09 -8.94
N LEU A 476 0.64 -10.73 -7.87
CA LEU A 476 0.80 -12.19 -7.83
C LEU A 476 -0.54 -12.89 -8.06
N THR A 477 -1.62 -12.39 -7.44
CA THR A 477 -2.98 -12.93 -7.60
C THR A 477 -3.49 -12.82 -9.02
N GLU A 478 -3.24 -11.70 -9.71
CA GLU A 478 -3.57 -11.56 -11.13
C GLU A 478 -2.73 -12.49 -12.01
N LEU A 479 -1.40 -12.51 -11.85
CA LEU A 479 -0.51 -13.36 -12.66
C LEU A 479 -0.88 -14.85 -12.50
N MET A 480 -1.10 -15.32 -11.27
CA MET A 480 -1.54 -16.68 -10.97
C MET A 480 -2.93 -17.00 -11.53
N SER A 481 -3.86 -16.04 -11.50
CA SER A 481 -5.20 -16.19 -12.07
C SER A 481 -5.20 -16.23 -13.61
N ARG A 482 -4.38 -15.40 -14.26
CA ARG A 482 -4.24 -15.31 -15.73
C ARG A 482 -3.74 -16.64 -16.32
N ASP A 483 -2.80 -17.30 -15.65
CA ASP A 483 -2.28 -18.62 -16.05
C ASP A 483 -3.12 -19.80 -15.55
N GLY A 484 -4.25 -19.54 -14.87
CA GLY A 484 -5.11 -20.58 -14.35
C GLY A 484 -4.47 -21.47 -13.28
N ALA A 485 -3.46 -20.98 -12.54
CA ALA A 485 -2.75 -21.77 -11.52
C ALA A 485 -3.67 -22.33 -10.40
N TRP A 486 -4.85 -21.74 -10.25
CA TRP A 486 -5.89 -22.16 -9.30
C TRP A 486 -7.10 -22.87 -9.96
N ARG A 487 -7.09 -23.07 -11.29
CA ARG A 487 -8.12 -23.84 -12.01
C ARG A 487 -7.83 -25.34 -11.83
N HIS A 488 -8.30 -25.92 -10.73
CA HIS A 488 -8.14 -27.35 -10.48
C HIS A 488 -8.92 -28.22 -11.48
N ASN A 489 -8.31 -29.35 -11.86
CA ASN A 489 -8.88 -30.32 -12.80
C ASN A 489 -10.22 -30.90 -12.30
N ARG A 490 -11.33 -30.59 -12.98
CA ARG A 490 -12.54 -31.43 -12.95
C ARG A 490 -12.36 -32.76 -13.72
N ALA A 491 -11.29 -32.89 -14.51
CA ALA A 491 -11.08 -34.01 -15.44
C ALA A 491 -10.51 -35.30 -14.80
N SER A 492 -9.79 -35.22 -13.68
CA SER A 492 -9.04 -36.36 -13.12
C SER A 492 -9.84 -37.26 -12.17
N GLY A 493 -11.13 -37.02 -11.98
CA GLY A 493 -12.01 -37.84 -11.13
C GLY A 493 -12.95 -38.80 -11.88
N ALA A 494 -13.03 -38.71 -13.21
CA ALA A 494 -14.07 -39.38 -14.01
C ALA A 494 -13.59 -40.60 -14.81
N ARG A 495 -12.36 -41.08 -14.60
CA ARG A 495 -11.78 -42.27 -15.25
C ARG A 495 -11.25 -43.27 -14.23
N ASN A 496 -12.18 -43.94 -13.52
CA ASN A 496 -12.01 -45.24 -12.86
C ASN A 496 -13.35 -45.71 -12.25
N ARG A 497 -14.35 -45.91 -13.12
CA ARG A 497 -15.61 -46.63 -12.83
C ARG A 497 -16.11 -47.35 -14.09
N HIS A 498 -15.43 -48.44 -14.41
CA HIS A 498 -15.93 -49.58 -15.20
C HIS A 498 -15.50 -50.84 -14.45
#